data_AF-A0A8I6XZV9-F1
#
_entry.id   AF-A0A8I6XZV9-F1
#
_cell.length_a   1.000
_cell.length_b   1.000
_cell.length_c   1.000
_cell.angle_alpha   90.00
_cell.angle_beta   90.00
_cell.angle_gamma   90.00
#
_symmetry.space_group_name_H-M   'P 1'
#
loop_
_entity.id
_entity.type
_entity.pdbx_description
1 polymer ?
#
loop_
_entity_poly.entity_id
_entity_poly.type
_entity_poly.pdbx_seq_one_letter_code
_entity_poly.pdbx_strand_id
1 'polypeptide(L)'
;MAAVDSDIRFTYVLAGWEGSAHDATILADALTRERGLQVPPGKFYLVDAGYGAKQEFLPPFRGVRYYLNEWCKNPIQNDKEIFNLRHSSLRVTVERAFGSLKRRFKILNDAKPFFTFSLHVDIVIACGVLHNYAISQGPIRTSRQQASDTRAVIDRRLQMAA
;
A
#
# COMPACT_ATOMS: atom_id res chain seq x y z
N MET A 1 -7.74 5.23 -6.78
CA MET A 1 -6.49 4.46 -7.03
C MET A 1 -5.45 4.81 -5.97
N ALA A 2 -4.60 3.87 -5.57
CA ALA A 2 -3.45 4.18 -4.73
C ALA A 2 -2.26 3.30 -5.11
N ALA A 3 -1.05 3.79 -4.88
CA ALA A 3 0.19 3.03 -5.03
C ALA A 3 0.84 2.84 -3.66
N VAL A 4 1.39 1.65 -3.43
CA VAL A 4 1.96 1.25 -2.13
C VAL A 4 3.35 0.65 -2.38
N ASP A 5 4.31 0.96 -1.51
CA ASP A 5 5.63 0.33 -1.53
C ASP A 5 5.70 -0.95 -0.67
N SER A 6 6.87 -1.58 -0.63
CA SER A 6 7.12 -2.79 0.17
C SER A 6 6.97 -2.57 1.68
N ASP A 7 7.10 -1.32 2.15
CA ASP A 7 7.03 -0.93 3.55
C ASP A 7 5.61 -0.56 3.98
N ILE A 8 4.60 -0.87 3.15
CA ILE A 8 3.18 -0.64 3.46
C ILE A 8 2.88 0.88 3.51
N ARG A 9 3.71 1.71 2.85
CA ARG A 9 3.51 3.16 2.74
C ARG A 9 2.80 3.49 1.44
N PHE A 10 1.86 4.42 1.51
CA PHE A 10 1.19 4.95 0.33
C PHE A 10 2.11 5.94 -0.38
N THR A 11 2.63 5.58 -1.55
CA THR A 11 3.46 6.46 -2.36
C THR A 11 2.63 7.41 -3.22
N TYR A 12 1.38 7.04 -3.50
CA TYR A 12 0.42 7.87 -4.22
C TYR A 12 -1.01 7.51 -3.79
N VAL A 13 -1.88 8.52 -3.65
CA VAL A 13 -3.30 8.34 -3.35
C VAL A 13 -4.11 9.27 -4.25
N LEU A 14 -4.99 8.68 -5.04
CA LEU A 14 -5.96 9.38 -5.87
C LEU A 14 -7.37 8.93 -5.46
N ALA A 15 -8.06 9.82 -4.75
CA ALA A 15 -9.44 9.66 -4.31
C ALA A 15 -10.38 10.57 -5.12
N GLY A 16 -11.69 10.35 -5.00
CA GLY A 16 -12.71 11.16 -5.67
C GLY A 16 -13.21 10.63 -7.01
N TRP A 17 -12.78 9.43 -7.41
CA TRP A 17 -13.34 8.74 -8.58
C TRP A 17 -14.55 7.89 -8.19
N GLU A 18 -15.55 7.86 -9.07
CA GLU A 18 -16.72 7.00 -8.91
C GLU A 18 -16.32 5.52 -8.96
N GLY A 19 -16.99 4.67 -8.19
CA GLY A 19 -16.69 3.22 -8.15
C GLY A 19 -16.95 2.49 -9.46
N SER A 20 -17.71 3.08 -10.38
CA SER A 20 -18.00 2.58 -11.74
C SER A 20 -16.94 2.98 -12.77
N ALA A 21 -16.02 3.89 -12.43
CA ALA A 21 -15.01 4.38 -13.37
C ALA A 21 -14.01 3.28 -13.74
N HIS A 22 -13.62 3.23 -15.01
CA HIS A 22 -12.66 2.25 -15.50
C HIS A 22 -11.26 2.51 -14.94
N ASP A 23 -10.60 1.45 -14.47
CA ASP A 23 -9.22 1.48 -13.95
C ASP A 23 -8.23 2.20 -14.89
N ALA A 24 -8.34 1.95 -16.20
CA ALA A 24 -7.51 2.60 -17.21
C ALA A 24 -7.69 4.13 -17.26
N THR A 25 -8.93 4.61 -17.07
CA THR A 25 -9.24 6.05 -17.02
C THR A 25 -8.63 6.69 -15.78
N ILE A 26 -8.75 6.04 -14.63
CA ILE A 26 -8.21 6.53 -13.36
C ILE A 26 -6.67 6.58 -13.42
N LEU A 27 -6.04 5.57 -14.03
CA LEU A 27 -4.59 5.58 -14.23
C LEU A 27 -4.15 6.67 -15.20
N ALA A 28 -4.89 6.90 -16.29
CA ALA A 28 -4.57 7.98 -17.23
C ALA A 28 -4.62 9.36 -16.55
N ASP A 29 -5.66 9.64 -15.77
CA ASP A 29 -5.77 10.87 -14.97
C ASP A 29 -4.62 10.98 -13.95
N ALA A 30 -4.28 9.88 -13.28
CA ALA A 30 -3.18 9.90 -12.33
C ALA A 30 -1.83 10.25 -12.95
N LEU A 31 -1.58 9.84 -14.20
CA LEU A 31 -0.32 10.09 -14.89
C LEU A 31 -0.20 11.51 -15.46
N THR A 32 -1.32 12.16 -15.79
CA THR A 32 -1.31 13.47 -16.47
C THR A 32 -1.36 14.66 -15.51
N ARG A 33 -1.59 14.44 -14.20
CA ARG A 33 -1.61 15.48 -13.18
C ARG A 33 -0.23 16.10 -12.93
N GLU A 34 -0.20 17.37 -12.55
CA GLU A 34 1.03 18.13 -12.25
C GLU A 34 1.89 17.45 -11.16
N ARG A 35 1.24 16.87 -10.14
CA ARG A 35 1.87 15.99 -9.12
C ARG A 35 1.34 14.56 -9.25
N GLY A 36 1.28 14.09 -10.48
CA GLY A 36 0.77 12.78 -10.84
C GLY A 36 1.62 11.62 -10.33
N LEU A 37 1.12 10.41 -10.56
CA LEU A 37 1.84 9.18 -10.27
C LEU A 37 3.11 9.12 -11.12
N GLN A 38 4.26 9.05 -10.47
CA GLN A 38 5.55 8.88 -11.13
C GLN A 38 6.14 7.52 -10.79
N VAL A 39 6.66 6.83 -11.81
CA VAL A 39 7.38 5.59 -11.58
C VAL A 39 8.86 5.92 -11.36
N PRO A 40 9.47 5.49 -10.24
CA PRO A 40 10.88 5.73 -10.01
C PRO A 40 11.74 5.06 -11.11
N PRO A 41 12.86 5.68 -11.53
CA PRO A 41 13.74 5.10 -12.55
C PRO A 41 14.17 3.67 -12.22
N GLY A 42 14.04 2.76 -13.20
CA GLY A 42 14.39 1.35 -13.06
C GLY A 42 13.42 0.52 -12.21
N LYS A 43 12.26 1.08 -11.84
CA LYS A 43 11.20 0.36 -11.12
C LYS A 43 9.95 0.22 -11.97
N PHE A 44 9.06 -0.66 -11.53
CA PHE A 44 7.77 -0.95 -12.15
C PHE A 44 6.69 -1.03 -11.07
N TYR A 45 5.48 -0.59 -11.40
CA TYR A 45 4.30 -0.86 -10.60
C TYR A 45 3.62 -2.14 -11.06
N LEU A 46 3.29 -3.02 -10.11
CA LEU A 46 2.37 -4.12 -10.37
C LEU A 46 0.94 -3.61 -10.28
N VAL A 47 0.14 -3.88 -11.31
CA VAL A 47 -1.23 -3.35 -11.42
C VAL A 47 -2.25 -4.47 -11.53
N ASP A 48 -3.51 -4.16 -11.23
CA ASP A 48 -4.58 -5.12 -11.43
C ASP A 48 -4.78 -5.44 -12.92
N ALA A 49 -5.43 -6.57 -13.21
CA ALA A 49 -5.71 -7.01 -14.58
C ALA A 49 -6.55 -5.99 -15.39
N GLY A 50 -7.25 -5.07 -14.70
CA GLY A 50 -8.07 -4.00 -15.28
C GLY A 50 -7.29 -2.82 -15.87
N TYR A 51 -6.01 -2.62 -15.50
CA TYR A 51 -5.24 -1.43 -15.88
C TYR A 51 -4.62 -1.49 -17.29
N GLY A 52 -4.59 -2.67 -17.92
CA GLY A 52 -3.92 -2.87 -19.20
C GLY A 52 -2.39 -2.83 -19.07
N ALA A 53 -1.69 -3.44 -20.03
CA ALA A 53 -0.22 -3.44 -20.02
C ALA A 53 0.31 -2.13 -20.60
N LYS A 54 1.19 -1.45 -19.87
CA LYS A 54 1.85 -0.22 -20.30
C LYS A 54 3.31 -0.25 -19.84
N GLN A 55 4.18 0.52 -20.50
CA GLN A 55 5.52 0.76 -19.98
C GLN A 55 5.42 1.22 -18.52
N GLU A 56 6.25 0.65 -17.65
CA GLU A 56 6.28 0.87 -16.19
C GLU A 56 5.13 0.25 -15.36
N PHE A 57 4.08 -0.28 -16.00
CA PHE A 57 2.92 -0.90 -15.34
C PHE A 57 2.70 -2.34 -15.80
N LEU A 58 2.86 -3.28 -14.87
CA LEU A 58 2.88 -4.71 -15.15
C LEU A 58 1.59 -5.37 -14.61
N PRO A 59 0.56 -5.59 -15.45
CA PRO A 59 -0.58 -6.43 -15.07
C PRO A 59 -0.19 -7.91 -15.07
N PRO A 60 -0.98 -8.78 -14.41
CA PRO A 60 -0.82 -10.22 -14.55
C PRO A 60 -1.09 -10.69 -15.98
N PHE A 61 -0.48 -11.81 -16.37
CA PHE A 61 -0.80 -12.48 -17.63
C PHE A 61 -2.25 -12.97 -17.59
N ARG A 62 -3.05 -12.52 -18.56
CA ARG A 62 -4.45 -12.95 -18.74
C ARG A 62 -4.51 -14.38 -19.26
N GLY A 63 -5.55 -15.12 -18.85
CA GLY A 63 -5.75 -16.51 -19.26
C GLY A 63 -4.75 -17.49 -18.65
N VAL A 64 -3.98 -17.05 -17.66
CA VAL A 64 -3.01 -17.85 -16.91
C VAL A 64 -3.44 -17.85 -15.44
N ARG A 65 -3.24 -18.99 -14.75
CA ARG A 65 -3.56 -19.15 -13.32
C ARG A 65 -2.98 -18.00 -12.49
N TYR A 66 -3.72 -17.55 -11.48
CA TYR A 66 -3.39 -16.37 -10.68
C TYR A 66 -3.71 -16.52 -9.18
N TYR A 67 -4.78 -17.26 -8.84
CA TYR A 67 -5.26 -17.34 -7.47
C TYR A 67 -4.55 -18.45 -6.68
N LEU A 68 -4.27 -18.19 -5.40
CA LEU A 68 -3.54 -19.12 -4.51
C LEU A 68 -4.18 -20.53 -4.44
N ASN A 69 -5.50 -20.62 -4.52
CA ASN A 69 -6.25 -21.88 -4.51
C ASN A 69 -6.04 -22.75 -5.76
N GLU A 70 -5.56 -22.18 -6.87
CA GLU A 70 -5.32 -22.88 -8.14
C GLU A 70 -3.98 -23.67 -8.13
N TRP A 71 -3.12 -23.41 -7.15
CA TRP A 71 -1.77 -24.01 -7.04
C TRP A 71 -1.70 -25.20 -6.09
N CYS A 72 -2.67 -25.39 -5.19
CA CYS A 72 -2.61 -26.45 -4.16
C CYS A 72 -2.53 -27.88 -4.73
N LYS A 73 -3.03 -28.10 -5.96
CA LYS A 73 -3.08 -29.44 -6.59
C LYS A 73 -2.32 -29.54 -7.90
N ASN A 74 -1.84 -28.43 -8.44
CA ASN A 74 -1.33 -28.36 -9.81
C ASN A 74 0.04 -27.66 -9.83
N PRO A 75 1.12 -28.36 -10.21
CA PRO A 75 2.45 -27.78 -10.27
C PRO A 75 2.50 -26.61 -11.27
N ILE A 76 3.49 -25.75 -11.09
CA ILE A 76 3.78 -24.62 -12.00
C ILE A 76 4.33 -25.19 -13.31
N GLN A 77 3.81 -24.73 -14.44
CA GLN A 77 4.08 -25.29 -15.76
C GLN A 77 4.85 -24.34 -16.69
N ASN A 78 4.81 -23.03 -16.46
CA ASN A 78 5.41 -22.06 -17.37
C ASN A 78 5.86 -20.75 -16.68
N ASP A 79 6.67 -19.96 -17.37
CA ASP A 79 7.20 -18.71 -16.83
C ASP A 79 6.12 -17.65 -16.53
N LYS A 80 5.01 -17.66 -17.28
CA LYS A 80 3.88 -16.75 -17.03
C LYS A 80 3.18 -17.08 -15.73
N GLU A 81 3.10 -18.37 -15.39
CA GLU A 81 2.58 -18.86 -14.12
C GLU A 81 3.49 -18.48 -12.95
N ILE A 82 4.81 -18.58 -13.12
CA ILE A 82 5.78 -18.08 -12.12
C ILE A 82 5.57 -16.58 -11.88
N PHE A 83 5.42 -15.81 -12.96
CA PHE A 83 5.17 -14.38 -12.87
C PHE A 83 3.87 -14.08 -12.11
N ASN A 84 2.76 -14.70 -12.51
CA ASN A 84 1.45 -14.49 -11.88
C ASN A 84 1.44 -14.90 -10.40
N LEU A 85 2.14 -15.99 -10.03
CA LEU A 85 2.29 -16.41 -8.64
C LEU A 85 3.02 -15.33 -7.81
N ARG A 86 4.13 -14.81 -8.32
CA ARG A 86 4.89 -13.72 -7.67
C ARG A 86 4.07 -12.43 -7.60
N HIS A 87 3.36 -12.10 -8.68
CA HIS A 87 2.47 -10.95 -8.75
C HIS A 87 1.36 -11.03 -7.68
N SER A 88 0.71 -12.19 -7.55
CA SER A 88 -0.32 -12.45 -6.55
C SER A 88 0.23 -12.36 -5.12
N SER A 89 1.43 -12.90 -4.87
CA SER A 89 2.12 -12.76 -3.58
C SER A 89 2.39 -11.30 -3.20
N LEU A 90 2.79 -10.47 -4.16
CA LEU A 90 3.05 -9.05 -3.92
C LEU A 90 1.77 -8.24 -3.71
N ARG A 91 0.63 -8.65 -4.30
CA ARG A 91 -0.69 -8.05 -4.04
C ARG A 91 -1.06 -8.09 -2.55
N VAL A 92 -0.60 -9.10 -1.81
CA VAL A 92 -0.79 -9.21 -0.36
C VAL A 92 -0.26 -7.97 0.37
N THR A 93 0.82 -7.34 -0.09
CA THR A 93 1.35 -6.11 0.50
C THR A 93 0.35 -4.95 0.39
N VAL A 94 -0.32 -4.83 -0.77
CA VAL A 94 -1.36 -3.80 -0.99
C VAL A 94 -2.55 -4.06 -0.06
N GLU A 95 -3.01 -5.30 0.02
CA GLU A 95 -4.12 -5.68 0.92
C GLU A 95 -3.78 -5.43 2.38
N ARG A 96 -2.56 -5.75 2.81
CA ARG A 96 -2.05 -5.44 4.15
C ARG A 96 -2.01 -3.94 4.42
N ALA A 97 -1.66 -3.12 3.43
CA ALA A 97 -1.64 -1.66 3.58
C ALA A 97 -3.03 -1.08 3.79
N PHE A 98 -3.99 -1.46 2.96
CA PHE A 98 -5.37 -1.04 3.15
C PHE A 98 -5.98 -1.60 4.44
N GLY A 99 -5.68 -2.85 4.80
CA GLY A 99 -6.11 -3.45 6.06
C GLY A 99 -5.54 -2.72 7.29
N SER A 100 -4.26 -2.33 7.24
CA SER A 100 -3.61 -1.54 8.29
C SER A 100 -4.22 -0.14 8.40
N LEU A 101 -4.42 0.54 7.27
CA LEU A 101 -5.05 1.85 7.18
C LEU A 101 -6.46 1.84 7.80
N LYS A 102 -7.32 0.91 7.37
CA LYS A 102 -8.71 0.75 7.87
C LYS A 102 -8.78 0.33 9.33
N ARG A 103 -7.77 -0.40 9.83
CA ARG A 103 -7.66 -0.77 11.24
C ARG A 103 -7.33 0.44 12.11
N ARG A 104 -6.42 1.30 11.63
CA ARG A 104 -5.99 2.53 12.33
C ARG A 104 -7.07 3.60 12.31
N PHE A 105 -7.73 3.80 11.16
CA PHE A 105 -8.73 4.85 10.96
C PHE A 105 -10.11 4.22 10.73
N LYS A 106 -10.84 4.00 11.83
CA LYS A 106 -12.17 3.39 11.78
C LYS A 106 -13.20 4.20 11.01
N ILE A 107 -12.97 5.51 10.86
CA ILE A 107 -13.79 6.41 10.03
C ILE A 107 -13.87 5.95 8.56
N LEU A 108 -12.90 5.16 8.07
CA LEU A 108 -12.91 4.61 6.72
C LEU A 108 -13.80 3.36 6.56
N ASN A 109 -14.29 2.78 7.67
CA ASN A 109 -15.17 1.61 7.64
C ASN A 109 -16.65 2.00 7.69
N ASP A 110 -16.97 3.18 8.20
CA ASP A 110 -18.34 3.68 8.28
C ASP A 110 -18.56 4.76 7.24
N ALA A 111 -19.41 4.47 6.25
CA ALA A 111 -19.98 5.48 5.38
C ALA A 111 -21.05 6.27 6.13
N LYS A 112 -20.63 7.13 7.07
CA LYS A 112 -21.57 8.02 7.77
C LYS A 112 -22.22 8.96 6.74
N PRO A 113 -23.56 9.01 6.65
CA PRO A 113 -24.27 9.72 5.58
C PRO A 113 -24.20 11.26 5.70
N PHE A 114 -23.46 11.79 6.67
CA PHE A 114 -23.42 13.22 7.00
C PHE A 114 -22.26 13.99 6.36
N PHE A 115 -21.28 13.30 5.76
CA PHE A 115 -20.16 13.98 5.12
C PHE A 115 -20.44 14.22 3.64
N THR A 116 -20.06 15.40 3.17
CA THR A 116 -20.07 15.68 1.73
C THR A 116 -19.05 14.81 1.02
N PHE A 117 -19.26 14.56 -0.28
CA PHE A 117 -18.32 13.77 -1.08
C PHE A 117 -16.89 14.34 -1.04
N SER A 118 -16.75 15.68 -1.16
CA SER A 118 -15.44 16.35 -1.06
C SER A 118 -14.77 16.05 0.27
N LEU A 119 -15.51 16.09 1.38
CA LEU A 119 -14.96 15.79 2.70
C LEU A 119 -14.54 14.31 2.82
N HIS A 120 -15.27 13.38 2.21
CA HIS A 120 -14.84 11.99 2.15
C HIS A 120 -13.51 11.81 1.41
N VAL A 121 -13.31 12.53 0.29
CA VAL A 121 -12.05 12.52 -0.45
C VAL A 121 -10.91 13.03 0.43
N ASP A 122 -11.11 14.14 1.12
CA ASP A 122 -10.12 14.72 2.04
C ASP A 122 -9.78 13.79 3.20
N ILE A 123 -10.78 13.12 3.79
CA ILE A 123 -10.58 12.13 4.85
C ILE A 123 -9.70 10.98 4.37
N VAL A 124 -9.94 10.45 3.16
CA VAL A 124 -9.14 9.35 2.61
C VAL A 124 -7.68 9.77 2.41
N ILE A 125 -7.46 10.95 1.84
CA ILE A 125 -6.10 11.49 1.61
C ILE A 125 -5.40 11.74 2.96
N ALA A 126 -6.07 12.39 3.90
CA ALA A 126 -5.53 12.67 5.23
C ALA A 126 -5.16 11.39 5.97
N CYS A 127 -6.00 10.36 5.92
CA CYS A 127 -5.70 9.05 6.53
C CYS A 127 -4.45 8.42 5.91
N GLY A 128 -4.28 8.50 4.58
CA GLY A 128 -3.08 8.00 3.89
C GLY A 128 -1.80 8.71 4.36
N VAL A 129 -1.82 10.04 4.47
CA VAL A 129 -0.70 10.84 4.97
C VAL A 129 -0.38 10.50 6.43
N LEU A 130 -1.39 10.47 7.30
CA LEU A 130 -1.21 10.16 8.71
C LEU A 130 -0.73 8.72 8.94
N HIS A 131 -1.15 7.76 8.10
CA HIS A 131 -0.65 6.39 8.12
C HIS A 131 0.84 6.35 7.82
N ASN A 132 1.29 7.02 6.76
CA ASN A 132 2.70 7.10 6.41
C ASN A 132 3.52 7.77 7.51
N TYR A 133 2.99 8.86 8.08
CA TYR A 133 3.62 9.52 9.23
C TYR A 133 3.77 8.54 10.40
N ALA A 134 2.72 7.81 10.76
CA ALA A 134 2.78 6.82 11.83
C ALA A 134 3.79 5.69 11.55
N ILE A 135 3.93 5.24 10.29
CA ILE A 135 4.98 4.28 9.91
C ILE A 135 6.37 4.88 10.10
N SER A 136 6.56 6.15 9.75
CA SER A 136 7.88 6.82 9.87
C SER A 136 8.37 6.93 11.32
N GLN A 137 7.45 7.00 12.28
CA GLN A 137 7.78 7.07 13.71
C GLN A 137 8.13 5.70 14.32
N GLY A 138 7.96 4.61 13.57
CA GLY A 138 8.12 3.24 14.09
C GLY A 138 6.98 2.81 15.02
N PRO A 139 7.09 1.65 15.69
CA PRO A 139 6.10 1.23 16.68
C PRO A 139 6.00 2.28 17.80
N ILE A 140 4.76 2.62 18.19
CA ILE A 140 4.51 3.49 19.34
C ILE A 140 5.23 2.86 20.53
N ARG A 141 6.32 3.50 20.97
CA ARG A 141 7.04 3.09 22.15
C ARG A 141 6.08 3.28 23.33
N THR A 142 5.68 2.18 23.95
CA THR A 142 4.94 2.27 25.20
C THR A 142 5.83 2.94 26.25
N SER A 143 5.23 3.59 27.25
CA SER A 143 5.98 4.22 28.35
C SER A 143 6.96 3.26 29.02
N ARG A 144 6.66 1.95 29.04
CA ARG A 144 7.58 0.89 29.48
C ARG A 144 8.82 0.75 28.61
N GLN A 145 8.68 0.81 27.29
CA GLN A 145 9.80 0.70 26.35
C GLN A 145 10.71 1.94 26.39
N GLN A 146 10.14 3.12 26.60
CA GLN A 146 10.92 4.34 26.85
C GLN A 146 11.68 4.30 28.17
N ALA A 147 11.07 3.76 29.23
CA ALA A 147 11.73 3.61 30.52
C ALA A 147 12.88 2.59 30.49
N SER A 148 12.72 1.47 29.76
CA SER A 148 13.78 0.46 29.60
C SER A 148 14.98 1.00 28.83
N ASP A 149 14.73 1.75 27.74
CA ASP A 149 15.81 2.28 26.90
C ASP A 149 16.55 3.41 27.60
N THR A 150 15.83 4.28 28.33
CA THR A 150 16.46 5.33 29.15
C THR A 150 17.35 4.71 30.24
N ARG A 151 16.89 3.65 30.92
CA ARG A 151 17.71 2.90 31.89
C ARG A 151 18.94 2.27 31.24
N ALA A 152 18.77 1.61 30.09
CA ALA A 152 19.87 0.98 29.36
C ALA A 152 20.94 1.98 28.88
N VAL A 153 20.54 3.21 28.53
CA VAL A 153 21.45 4.31 28.18
C VAL A 153 22.20 4.83 29.41
N ILE A 154 21.52 4.95 30.56
CA ILE A 154 22.17 5.36 31.82
C ILE A 154 23.19 4.32 32.27
N ASP A 155 22.84 3.03 32.26
CA ASP A 155 23.74 1.96 32.68
C ASP A 155 25.00 1.87 31.79
N ARG A 156 24.84 2.02 30.46
CA ARG A 156 26.00 2.09 29.55
C ARG A 156 26.90 3.29 29.82
N ARG A 157 26.35 4.44 30.21
CA ARG A 157 27.15 5.63 30.54
C ARG A 157 27.88 5.46 31.88
N LEU A 158 27.27 4.81 32.85
CA LEU A 158 27.91 4.48 34.13
C LEU A 158 29.05 3.47 33.95
N GLN A 159 28.90 2.49 33.05
CA GLN A 159 29.96 1.52 32.75
C GLN A 159 31.14 2.08 31.96
N MET A 160 30.96 3.19 31.22
CA MET A 160 32.04 3.86 30.49
C MET A 160 32.76 4.95 31.30
N ALA A 161 32.29 5.24 32.52
CA ALA A 161 32.85 6.25 33.41
C ALA A 161 33.69 5.66 34.57
N ALA A 162 33.90 4.34 34.58
CA ALA A 162 34.76 3.60 35.51
C ALA A 162 35.99 3.06 34.77
#